data_AF-A0A6N0I1N0-F1
#
_entry.id   AF-A0A6N0I1N0-F1
#
_cell.length_a   1.000
_cell.length_b   1.000
_cell.length_c   1.000
_cell.angle_alpha   90.00
_cell.angle_beta   90.00
_cell.angle_gamma   90.00
#
_symmetry.space_group_name_H-M   'P 1'
#
loop_
_entity.id
_entity.type
_entity.pdbx_description
1 polymer ?
#
loop_
_entity_poly.entity_id
_entity_poly.type
_entity_poly.pdbx_seq_one_letter_code
_entity_poly.pdbx_strand_id
1 'polypeptide(L)' 'MYFVIGTVEFFEKLGYNTRYWKKTTDGNTTICHLEYAEILAHNLSDNSEVKIVDATEAREIVSSEEWIDEKDDLLS' A
#
# COMPACT_ATOMS: atom_id res chain seq x y z
N MET A 1 -11.90 -0.69 -9.71
CA MET A 1 -11.41 -0.52 -8.33
C MET A 1 -9.97 -0.07 -8.41
N TYR A 2 -9.57 0.89 -7.58
CA TYR A 2 -8.23 1.47 -7.60
C TYR A 2 -7.53 1.32 -6.25
N PHE A 3 -6.21 1.26 -6.31
CA PHE A 3 -5.33 1.15 -5.16
C PHE A 3 -4.32 2.29 -5.15
N VAL A 4 -3.84 2.62 -3.97
CA VAL A 4 -2.79 3.59 -3.72
C VAL A 4 -1.59 2.84 -3.17
N ILE A 5 -0.45 3.00 -3.84
CA ILE A 5 0.85 2.51 -3.38
C ILE A 5 1.64 3.71 -2.90
N GLY A 6 2.20 3.62 -1.70
CA GLY A 6 2.97 4.69 -1.08
C GLY A 6 3.84 4.15 0.05
N THR A 7 4.64 5.02 0.65
CA THR A 7 5.47 4.61 1.79
C THR A 7 4.61 4.39 3.03
N VAL A 8 5.04 3.49 3.91
CA VAL A 8 4.42 3.30 5.23
C VAL A 8 4.41 4.62 6.01
N GLU A 9 5.52 5.36 5.97
CA GLU A 9 5.65 6.67 6.63
C GLU A 9 4.61 7.68 6.12
N PHE A 10 4.33 7.71 4.83
CA PHE A 10 3.31 8.58 4.25
C PHE A 10 1.94 8.31 4.89
N PHE A 11 1.51 7.06 4.95
CA PHE A 11 0.21 6.70 5.52
C PHE A 11 0.16 6.91 7.05
N GLU A 12 1.25 6.64 7.76
CA GLU A 12 1.32 6.86 9.21
C GLU A 12 1.26 8.35 9.57
N LYS A 13 1.88 9.23 8.77
CA LYS A 13 1.76 10.70 8.93
C LYS A 13 0.33 11.20 8.75
N LEU A 14 -0.46 10.53 7.91
CA LEU A 14 -1.88 10.80 7.71
C LEU A 14 -2.75 10.26 8.86
N GLY A 15 -2.20 9.42 9.74
CA GLY A 15 -2.90 8.84 10.89
C GLY A 15 -3.41 7.41 10.68
N TYR A 16 -3.04 6.75 9.59
CA TYR A 16 -3.37 5.33 9.40
C TYR A 16 -2.51 4.43 10.27
N ASN A 17 -3.12 3.37 10.80
CA ASN A 17 -2.39 2.26 11.39
C ASN A 17 -2.11 1.21 10.30
N THR A 18 -0.88 1.16 9.83
CA THR A 18 -0.44 0.28 8.73
C THR A 18 0.05 -1.09 9.22
N ARG A 19 -0.02 -1.39 10.52
CA ARG A 19 0.62 -2.57 11.14
C ARG A 19 0.35 -3.87 10.38
N TYR A 20 -0.89 -4.10 9.98
CA TYR A 20 -1.35 -5.33 9.33
C TYR A 20 -1.51 -5.21 7.81
N TRP A 21 -1.06 -4.11 7.22
CA TRP A 21 -1.13 -3.96 5.76
C TRP A 21 -0.01 -4.77 5.14
N LYS A 22 -0.27 -5.26 3.92
CA LYS A 22 0.75 -5.88 3.07
C LYS A 22 1.86 -4.85 2.78
N LYS A 23 3.11 -5.28 2.91
CA LYS A 23 4.29 -4.44 2.72
C LYS A 23 5.30 -5.10 1.80
N THR A 24 6.20 -4.28 1.28
CA THR A 24 7.43 -4.78 0.66
C THR A 24 8.31 -5.50 1.69
N THR A 25 9.24 -6.33 1.23
CA THR A 25 10.16 -7.12 2.07
C THR A 25 11.07 -6.25 2.93
N ASP A 26 11.35 -5.02 2.50
CA ASP A 26 12.07 -4.01 3.29
C ASP A 26 11.16 -3.26 4.30
N GLY A 27 9.86 -3.51 4.28
CA GLY A 27 8.86 -2.90 5.16
C GLY A 27 8.50 -1.45 4.84
N ASN A 28 9.06 -0.83 3.80
CA ASN A 28 8.95 0.62 3.58
C ASN A 28 7.76 1.03 2.71
N THR A 29 7.30 0.16 1.81
CA THR A 29 6.21 0.44 0.88
C THR A 29 4.99 -0.40 1.23
N THR A 30 3.80 0.16 1.06
CA THR A 30 2.54 -0.52 1.29
C THR A 30 1.50 -0.16 0.23
N ILE A 31 0.37 -0.85 0.27
CA ILE A 31 -0.74 -0.70 -0.66
C ILE A 31 -2.06 -0.72 0.10
N CYS A 32 -3.00 0.14 -0.29
CA CYS A 32 -4.38 0.08 0.19
C CYS A 32 -5.38 0.51 -0.89
N HIS A 33 -6.67 0.27 -0.63
CA HIS A 33 -7.73 0.76 -1.52
C HIS A 33 -7.76 2.30 -1.54
N LEU A 34 -7.99 2.89 -2.72
CA LEU A 34 -8.07 4.34 -2.86
C LEU A 34 -9.16 4.96 -1.97
N GLU A 35 -10.37 4.39 -1.99
CA GLU A 35 -11.49 4.88 -1.17
C GLU A 35 -11.17 4.88 0.34
N TYR A 36 -10.33 3.95 0.80
CA TYR A 36 -9.91 3.89 2.19
C TYR A 36 -8.87 4.96 2.52
N ALA A 37 -7.91 5.20 1.62
CA ALA A 37 -6.90 6.26 1.73
C ALA A 37 -7.53 7.67 1.66
N GLU A 38 -8.63 7.81 0.93
CA GLU A 38 -9.34 9.09 0.78
C GLU A 38 -10.13 9.53 2.03
N ILE A 39 -10.27 8.64 3.03
CA ILE A 39 -10.88 8.99 4.32
C ILE A 39 -10.07 10.06 5.05
N LEU A 40 -8.73 9.97 5.02
CA LEU A 40 -7.84 10.90 5.72
C LEU A 40 -7.01 11.78 4.77
N ALA A 41 -6.90 11.44 3.48
CA ALA A 41 -6.16 12.22 2.50
C ALA A 41 -6.97 12.47 1.22
N HIS A 42 -7.42 13.71 1.04
CA HIS A 42 -8.14 14.10 -0.17
C HIS A 42 -7.19 14.35 -1.35
N ASN A 43 -7.68 14.13 -2.57
CA ASN A 43 -6.99 14.41 -3.84
C ASN A 43 -5.65 13.67 -4.02
N LEU A 44 -5.60 12.39 -3.64
CA LEU A 44 -4.40 11.55 -3.80
C LEU A 44 -3.94 11.41 -5.25
N SER A 45 -4.82 11.62 -6.23
CA SER A 45 -4.48 11.60 -7.67
C SER A 45 -3.44 12.64 -8.08
N ASP A 46 -3.36 13.75 -7.34
CA ASP A 46 -2.44 14.85 -7.64
C ASP A 46 -1.18 14.80 -6.75
N ASN A 47 -1.05 13.77 -5.89
CA ASN A 47 0.05 13.65 -4.96
C ASN A 47 1.19 12.82 -5.56
N SER A 48 2.38 13.43 -5.72
CA SER A 48 3.58 12.79 -6.27
C SER A 48 4.22 11.73 -5.36
N GLU A 49 3.83 11.66 -4.08
CA GLU A 49 4.35 10.68 -3.11
C GLU A 49 3.68 9.30 -3.23
N VAL A 50 2.60 9.21 -4.01
CA VAL A 50 1.85 7.96 -4.18
C VAL A 50 1.66 7.61 -5.65
N LYS A 51 1.45 6.33 -5.91
CA LYS A 51 1.07 5.80 -7.23
C LYS A 51 -0.34 5.22 -7.13
N ILE A 52 -1.24 5.69 -8.00
CA ILE A 52 -2.58 5.10 -8.14
C ILE A 52 -2.54 4.08 -9.28
N VAL A 53 -3.03 2.88 -9.02
CA VAL A 53 -3.07 1.76 -9.97
C VAL A 53 -4.43 1.09 -9.97
N ASP A 54 -4.79 0.44 -11.07
CA ASP A 54 -5.99 -0.39 -11.12
C ASP A 54 -5.77 -1.75 -10.46
N ALA A 55 -6.83 -2.56 -10.38
CA ALA A 55 -6.77 -3.87 -9.73
C ALA A 55 -5.88 -4.90 -10.44
N THR A 56 -5.72 -4.80 -11.77
CA THR A 56 -4.87 -5.70 -12.54
C THR A 56 -3.41 -5.39 -12.24
N GLU A 57 -3.03 -4.12 -12.36
CA GLU A 57 -1.67 -3.65 -12.08
C GLU A 57 -1.30 -3.84 -10.61
N ALA A 58 -2.21 -3.55 -9.67
CA ALA A 58 -2.00 -3.82 -8.25
C ALA A 58 -1.64 -5.29 -7.99
N ARG A 59 -2.38 -6.22 -8.62
CA ARG A 59 -2.15 -7.65 -8.46
C ARG A 59 -0.79 -8.07 -8.98
N GLU A 60 -0.38 -7.55 -10.13
CA GLU A 60 0.94 -7.83 -10.70
C GLU A 60 2.06 -7.33 -9.78
N ILE A 61 1.93 -6.11 -9.26
CA ILE A 61 2.93 -5.50 -8.35
C ILE A 61 3.06 -6.31 -7.06
N VAL A 62 1.96 -6.59 -6.36
CA VAL A 62 2.01 -7.24 -5.04
C VAL A 62 2.36 -8.74 -5.09
N SER A 63 2.44 -9.30 -6.30
CA SER A 63 2.87 -10.67 -6.56
C SER A 63 4.35 -10.76 -6.96
N SER A 64 5.07 -9.63 -7.00
CA SER A 64 6.51 -9.63 -7.26
C SER A 64 7.29 -10.08 -6.01
N GLU A 65 8.55 -10.49 -6.21
CA GLU A 65 9.46 -10.93 -5.13
C GLU A 65 9.77 -9.81 -4.11
N GLU A 66 9.45 -8.56 -4.44
CA GLU A 66 9.68 -7.41 -3.57
C GLU A 66 8.63 -7.28 -2.45
N TRP A 67 7.57 -8.09 -2.48
CA TRP A 67 6.48 -8.04 -1.51
C TRP A 67 6.45 -9.26 -0.59
N ILE A 68 6.13 -9.03 0.69
CA ILE A 68 5.98 -10.11 1.66
C ILE A 68 4.83 -11.01 1.22
N ASP A 69 5.10 -12.30 1.16
CA ASP A 69 4.09 -13.31 0.91
C ASP A 69 3.47 -13.74 2.24
N GLU A 70 2.13 -13.77 2.35
CA GLU A 70 1.41 -14.06 3.61
C GLU A 70 1.77 -15.44 4.21
N LYS A 71 2.43 -16.31 3.44
CA LYS A 71 2.91 -17.62 3.91
C LYS A 71 4.12 -17.53 4.83
N ASP A 72 4.92 -16.47 4.76
CA ASP A 72 6.13 -16.34 5.57
C ASP A 72 5.85 -15.79 6.98
N ASP A 73 4.84 -14.94 7.16
CA ASP A 73 4.51 -14.31 8.45
C ASP A 73 3.79 -15.26 9.44
N LEU A 74 3.16 -16.34 8.98
CA LEU A 74 2.40 -17.27 9.84
C LEU A 74 3.23 -18.48 10.34
N LEU A 75 4.51 -18.55 9.97
CA LEU A 75 5.42 -19.65 10.34
C LEU A 75 6.65 -19.19 11.14
N SER A 76 6.73 -17.89 11.48
CA SER A 76 7.77 -17.30 12.35
C SER A 76 7.19 -16.86 13.70
#